data_AF-A0A7C6XVA5-F1
#
_entry.id   AF-A0A7C6XVA5-F1
#
_cell.length_a   1.000
_cell.length_b   1.000
_cell.length_c   1.000
_cell.angle_alpha   90.00
_cell.angle_beta   90.00
_cell.angle_gamma   90.00
#
_symmetry.space_group_name_H-M   'P 1'
#
loop_
_entity.id
_entity.type
_entity.pdbx_description
1 polymer ?
#
loop_
_entity_poly.entity_id
_entity_poly.type
_entity_poly.pdbx_seq_one_letter_code
_entity_poly.pdbx_strand_id
1 'polypeptide(L)'
;MPDLRVDLCGVTLNNPLVLASGIWGSCAETLIRAGREGAGAVTAKSCSVEPRAGHPNPTVLDWGGGLINAVGLSNPGADEERGILRRAREALAPLAVPVIASVFGHTEGVFREASA
;
A
#
# COMPACT_ATOMS: atom_id res chain seq x y z
N MET A 1 -22.10 19.41 -6.22
CA MET A 1 -21.56 18.33 -5.36
C MET A 1 -20.60 18.96 -4.36
N PRO A 2 -20.44 18.39 -3.15
CA PRO A 2 -19.45 18.86 -2.20
C PRO A 2 -18.03 18.64 -2.72
N ASP A 3 -17.13 19.57 -2.40
CA ASP A 3 -15.69 19.39 -2.61
C ASP A 3 -15.14 18.47 -1.52
N LEU A 4 -14.51 17.36 -1.92
CA LEU A 4 -13.96 16.37 -1.01
C LEU A 4 -12.43 16.47 -0.87
N ARG A 5 -11.78 17.44 -1.53
CA ARG A 5 -10.33 17.56 -1.51
C ARG A 5 -9.80 17.79 -0.09
N VAL A 6 -8.66 17.16 0.22
CA VAL A 6 -7.96 17.29 1.51
C VAL A 6 -6.46 17.47 1.29
N ASP A 7 -5.81 18.17 2.22
CA ASP A 7 -4.35 18.16 2.35
C ASP A 7 -3.94 17.05 3.32
N LEU A 8 -3.06 16.15 2.87
CA LEU A 8 -2.45 15.13 3.71
C LEU A 8 -0.94 15.34 3.72
N CYS A 9 -0.42 15.95 4.79
CA CYS A 9 1.01 16.23 4.97
C CYS A 9 1.62 17.05 3.82
N GLY A 10 0.89 18.04 3.29
CA GLY A 10 1.33 18.85 2.14
C GLY A 10 1.09 18.20 0.78
N VAL A 11 0.41 17.05 0.73
CA VAL A 11 -0.02 16.39 -0.51
C VAL A 11 -1.52 16.54 -0.68
N THR A 12 -1.94 17.23 -1.74
CA THR A 12 -3.35 17.36 -2.09
C THR A 12 -3.91 16.02 -2.59
N LEU A 13 -4.98 15.54 -1.96
CA LEU A 13 -5.77 14.41 -2.42
C LEU A 13 -7.09 14.90 -3.01
N ASN A 14 -7.54 14.27 -4.09
CA ASN A 14 -8.81 14.62 -4.74
C ASN A 14 -10.04 14.29 -3.88
N ASN A 15 -9.89 13.38 -2.91
CA ASN A 15 -10.87 13.00 -1.91
C ASN A 15 -10.15 12.32 -0.72
N PRO A 16 -10.79 12.12 0.45
CA PRO A 16 -10.11 11.59 1.63
C PRO A 16 -9.98 10.06 1.66
N LEU A 17 -10.42 9.34 0.61
CA LEU A 17 -10.42 7.89 0.60
C LEU A 17 -9.04 7.37 0.20
N VAL A 18 -8.42 6.58 1.07
CA VAL A 18 -7.10 5.99 0.85
C VAL A 18 -7.21 4.47 0.93
N LEU A 19 -6.66 3.76 -0.08
CA LEU A 19 -6.56 2.31 -0.01
C LEU A 19 -5.62 1.92 1.13
N ALA A 20 -6.12 1.09 2.06
CA ALA A 20 -5.33 0.57 3.17
C ALA A 20 -4.26 -0.43 2.69
N SER A 21 -3.07 -0.38 3.30
CA SER A 21 -1.94 -1.23 2.93
C SER A 21 -2.27 -2.72 3.06
N GLY A 22 -1.94 -3.49 2.04
CA GLY A 22 -1.96 -4.96 2.10
C GLY A 22 -3.33 -5.64 1.98
N ILE A 23 -4.40 -4.88 1.71
CA ILE A 23 -5.72 -5.45 1.42
C ILE A 23 -5.77 -6.11 0.03
N TRP A 24 -5.04 -5.59 -0.97
CA TRP A 24 -5.03 -6.11 -2.35
C TRP A 24 -3.67 -6.68 -2.78
N GLY A 25 -2.87 -7.20 -1.83
CA GLY A 25 -1.59 -7.84 -2.11
C GLY A 25 -0.47 -6.90 -2.57
N SER A 26 0.57 -7.48 -3.19
CA SER A 26 1.77 -6.79 -3.69
C SER A 26 1.84 -6.85 -5.21
N CYS A 27 1.11 -5.96 -5.88
CA CYS A 27 1.03 -5.91 -7.34
C CYS A 27 0.68 -4.48 -7.78
N ALA A 28 1.30 -3.99 -8.86
CA ALA A 28 1.06 -2.63 -9.33
C ALA A 28 -0.37 -2.47 -9.89
N GLU A 29 -0.89 -3.50 -10.54
CA GLU A 29 -2.20 -3.51 -11.18
C GLU A 29 -3.33 -3.32 -10.19
N THR A 30 -3.20 -3.82 -8.96
CA THR A 30 -4.22 -3.64 -7.92
C THR A 30 -4.23 -2.19 -7.42
N LEU A 31 -3.06 -1.58 -7.21
CA LEU A 31 -2.95 -0.15 -6.88
C LEU A 31 -3.51 0.74 -8.00
N ILE A 32 -3.16 0.44 -9.25
CA ILE A 32 -3.63 1.18 -10.44
C ILE A 32 -5.15 1.09 -10.54
N ARG A 33 -5.73 -0.10 -10.31
CA ARG A 33 -7.18 -0.28 -10.30
C ARG A 33 -7.82 0.60 -9.22
N ALA A 34 -7.33 0.57 -7.98
CA ALA A 34 -7.91 1.38 -6.90
C ALA A 34 -7.91 2.89 -7.24
N GLY A 35 -6.79 3.40 -7.77
CA GLY A 35 -6.71 4.80 -8.19
C GLY A 35 -7.66 5.15 -9.33
N ARG A 36 -7.83 4.25 -10.32
CA ARG A 36 -8.80 4.42 -11.42
C ARG A 36 -10.26 4.38 -10.97
N GLU A 37 -10.55 3.60 -9.93
CA GLU A 37 -11.89 3.49 -9.32
C GLU A 37 -12.19 4.61 -8.31
N GLY A 38 -11.33 5.63 -8.23
CA GLY A 38 -11.62 6.87 -7.50
C GLY A 38 -10.97 7.01 -6.12
N ALA A 39 -10.03 6.14 -5.74
CA ALA A 39 -9.23 6.37 -4.53
C ALA A 39 -8.48 7.70 -4.62
N GLY A 40 -8.53 8.51 -3.55
CA GLY A 40 -7.77 9.75 -3.42
C GLY A 40 -6.26 9.52 -3.31
N ALA A 41 -5.86 8.40 -2.71
CA ALA A 41 -4.49 7.86 -2.73
C ALA A 41 -4.50 6.34 -2.57
N VAL A 42 -3.39 5.68 -2.91
CA VAL A 42 -3.24 4.22 -2.74
C VAL A 42 -2.00 3.89 -1.92
N THR A 43 -2.16 3.04 -0.91
CA THR A 43 -1.04 2.57 -0.08
C THR A 43 -0.62 1.16 -0.48
N ALA A 44 0.67 1.00 -0.80
CA ALA A 44 1.25 -0.30 -1.13
C ALA A 44 1.35 -1.23 0.09
N LYS A 45 1.75 -2.49 -0.14
CA LYS A 45 1.96 -3.45 0.95
C LYS A 45 3.12 -2.99 1.84
N SER A 46 3.00 -3.18 3.15
CA SER A 46 4.11 -2.94 4.08
C SER A 46 5.30 -3.83 3.73
N CYS A 47 6.40 -3.21 3.34
CA CYS A 47 7.59 -3.87 2.83
C CYS A 47 8.73 -3.86 3.86
N SER A 48 9.48 -4.96 3.92
CA SER A 48 10.79 -5.03 4.60
C SER A 48 11.92 -4.86 3.59
N VAL A 49 13.16 -4.73 4.08
CA VAL A 49 14.37 -4.79 3.24
C VAL A 49 14.38 -6.11 2.44
N GLU A 50 14.37 -7.23 3.16
CA GLU A 50 14.36 -8.57 2.58
C GLU A 50 12.93 -9.11 2.35
N PRO A 51 12.73 -10.02 1.38
CA PRO A 51 11.46 -10.68 1.15
C PRO A 51 10.99 -11.50 2.36
N ARG A 52 9.67 -11.61 2.53
CA ARG A 52 9.05 -12.41 3.59
C ARG A 52 7.89 -13.22 3.06
N ALA A 53 7.91 -14.53 3.32
CA ALA A 53 6.82 -15.42 2.97
C ALA A 53 5.53 -15.12 3.76
N GLY A 54 5.65 -14.67 5.02
CA GLY A 54 4.53 -14.53 5.94
C GLY A 54 4.22 -15.81 6.70
N HIS A 55 3.05 -15.86 7.34
CA HIS A 55 2.59 -17.06 8.05
C HIS A 55 2.02 -18.11 7.08
N PRO A 56 2.05 -19.42 7.45
CA PRO A 56 1.42 -20.47 6.65
C PRO A 56 -0.11 -20.27 6.59
N ASN A 57 -0.69 -20.51 5.42
CA ASN A 57 -2.14 -20.40 5.22
C ASN A 57 -2.92 -21.50 5.98
N PRO A 58 -4.17 -21.23 6.39
CA PRO A 58 -4.94 -19.99 6.14
C PRO A 58 -4.58 -18.85 7.09
N THR A 59 -4.34 -17.65 6.53
CA THR A 59 -3.98 -16.44 7.30
C THR A 59 -5.06 -15.36 7.32
N VAL A 60 -6.16 -15.55 6.59
CA VAL A 60 -7.31 -14.63 6.53
C VAL A 60 -8.58 -15.47 6.61
N LEU A 61 -9.47 -15.12 7.53
CA LEU A 61 -10.74 -15.81 7.74
C LEU A 61 -11.88 -14.81 7.83
N ASP A 62 -13.07 -15.23 7.40
CA ASP A 62 -14.31 -14.49 7.61
C ASP A 62 -14.67 -14.49 9.11
N TRP A 63 -15.01 -13.31 9.63
CA TRP A 63 -15.44 -13.09 11.01
C TRP A 63 -16.90 -12.61 11.11
N GLY A 64 -17.67 -12.73 10.03
CA GLY A 64 -19.09 -12.38 9.92
C GLY A 64 -19.33 -10.89 9.64
N GLY A 65 -18.67 -10.00 10.39
CA GLY A 65 -18.74 -8.54 10.18
C GLY A 65 -17.55 -7.97 9.39
N GLY A 66 -16.62 -8.81 8.97
CA GLY A 66 -15.35 -8.42 8.38
C GLY A 66 -14.38 -9.59 8.35
N LEU A 67 -13.08 -9.29 8.33
CA LEU A 67 -12.03 -10.30 8.23
C LEU A 67 -11.14 -10.26 9.48
N ILE A 68 -10.77 -11.43 9.99
CA ILE A 68 -9.65 -11.59 10.91
C ILE A 68 -8.43 -12.06 10.10
N ASN A 69 -7.25 -11.49 10.37
CA ASN A 69 -6.04 -11.87 9.65
C ASN A 69 -4.80 -11.96 10.54
N ALA A 70 -3.88 -12.82 10.12
CA ALA A 70 -2.54 -12.97 10.65
C ALA A 70 -1.57 -13.28 9.49
N VAL A 71 -1.45 -12.37 8.50
CA VAL A 71 -0.65 -12.59 7.27
C VAL A 71 0.85 -12.71 7.55
N GLY A 72 1.35 -12.13 8.65
CA GLY A 72 2.77 -12.21 9.01
C GLY A 72 3.69 -11.32 8.18
N LEU A 73 3.16 -10.19 7.65
CA LEU A 73 3.90 -9.23 6.83
C LEU A 73 4.53 -9.88 5.58
N SER A 74 3.79 -10.77 4.91
CA SER A 74 4.17 -11.32 3.61
C SER A 74 4.39 -10.18 2.59
N ASN A 75 5.59 -10.09 2.01
CA ASN A 75 5.97 -9.02 1.09
C ASN A 75 7.18 -9.45 0.23
N PRO A 76 7.38 -8.84 -0.95
CA PRO A 76 8.39 -9.26 -1.90
C PRO A 76 9.80 -8.71 -1.61
N GLY A 77 9.97 -7.87 -0.58
CA GLY A 77 11.23 -7.16 -0.32
C GLY A 77 11.33 -5.84 -1.07
N ALA A 78 12.21 -4.95 -0.58
CA ALA A 78 12.24 -3.56 -0.99
C ALA A 78 12.59 -3.38 -2.48
N ASP A 79 13.48 -4.21 -3.01
CA ASP A 79 13.92 -4.11 -4.41
C ASP A 79 12.78 -4.36 -5.40
N GLU A 80 11.97 -5.40 -5.18
CA GLU A 80 10.81 -5.69 -6.02
C GLU A 80 9.70 -4.64 -5.79
N GLU A 81 9.48 -4.22 -4.54
CA GLU A 81 8.46 -3.22 -4.20
C GLU A 81 8.75 -1.86 -4.87
N ARG A 82 10.03 -1.45 -5.00
CA ARG A 82 10.40 -0.24 -5.77
C ARG A 82 9.90 -0.30 -7.21
N GLY A 83 9.97 -1.48 -7.84
CA GLY A 83 9.45 -1.71 -9.18
C GLY A 83 7.92 -1.55 -9.26
N ILE A 84 7.22 -2.12 -8.28
CA ILE A 84 5.75 -2.02 -8.14
C ILE A 84 5.34 -0.55 -7.97
N LEU A 85 5.96 0.15 -7.02
CA LEU A 85 5.69 1.56 -6.71
C LEU A 85 5.94 2.46 -7.92
N ARG A 86 7.05 2.28 -8.63
CA ARG A 86 7.38 3.06 -9.83
C ARG A 86 6.29 2.91 -10.90
N ARG A 87 5.91 1.66 -11.20
CA ARG A 87 4.89 1.38 -12.22
C ARG A 87 3.51 1.91 -11.84
N ALA A 88 3.11 1.77 -10.58
CA ALA A 88 1.86 2.35 -10.08
C ALA A 88 1.87 3.88 -10.16
N ARG A 89 2.97 4.52 -9.74
CA ARG A 89 3.13 5.98 -9.80
C ARG A 89 3.05 6.51 -11.23
N GLU A 90 3.77 5.88 -12.17
CA GLU A 90 3.75 6.26 -13.58
C GLU A 90 2.33 6.17 -14.18
N ALA A 91 1.60 5.09 -13.88
CA ALA A 91 0.26 4.88 -14.40
C ALA A 91 -0.82 5.77 -13.76
N LEU A 92 -0.62 6.21 -12.51
CA LEU A 92 -1.57 7.03 -11.76
C LEU A 92 -1.27 8.53 -11.83
N ALA A 93 -0.09 8.93 -12.30
CA ALA A 93 0.29 10.33 -12.45
C ALA A 93 -0.73 11.17 -13.27
N PRO A 94 -1.30 10.69 -14.41
CA PRO A 94 -2.30 11.44 -15.15
C PRO A 94 -3.62 11.68 -14.39
N LEU A 95 -3.89 10.90 -13.33
CA LEU A 95 -5.08 11.02 -12.49
C LEU A 95 -4.82 11.83 -11.22
N ALA A 96 -3.58 12.30 -11.01
CA ALA A 96 -3.14 12.95 -9.78
C ALA A 96 -3.47 12.14 -8.51
N VAL A 97 -3.35 10.81 -8.58
CA VAL A 97 -3.53 9.91 -7.43
C VAL A 97 -2.15 9.55 -6.86
N PRO A 98 -1.80 10.02 -5.64
CA PRO A 98 -0.53 9.68 -5.02
C PRO A 98 -0.44 8.20 -4.64
N VAL A 99 0.78 7.67 -4.71
CA VAL A 99 1.14 6.33 -4.24
C VAL A 99 1.94 6.45 -2.96
N ILE A 100 1.50 5.79 -1.89
CA ILE A 100 2.12 5.79 -0.58
C ILE A 100 2.88 4.46 -0.41
N ALA A 101 4.18 4.55 -0.15
CA ALA A 101 4.98 3.39 0.26
C ALA A 101 4.70 3.07 1.73
N SER A 102 4.40 1.81 2.04
CA SER A 102 4.31 1.33 3.41
C SER A 102 5.56 0.51 3.71
N VAL A 103 6.23 0.82 4.81
CA VAL A 103 7.50 0.18 5.21
C VAL A 103 7.41 -0.26 6.65
N PHE A 104 8.13 -1.33 7.00
CA PHE A 104 8.24 -1.76 8.39
C PHE A 104 9.66 -2.23 8.71
N GLY A 105 10.03 -2.12 9.99
CA GLY A 105 11.25 -2.68 10.54
C GLY A 105 11.01 -3.08 11.99
N HIS A 106 11.59 -4.21 12.40
CA HIS A 106 11.44 -4.73 13.77
C HIS A 106 12.36 -4.01 14.78
N THR A 107 13.27 -3.18 14.28
CA THR A 107 14.11 -2.24 15.04
C THR A 107 14.14 -0.90 14.31
N GLU A 108 14.56 0.16 14.99
CA GLU A 108 14.75 1.48 14.36
C GLU A 108 15.72 1.42 13.17
N GLY A 109 16.84 0.70 13.33
CA GLY A 109 17.86 0.57 12.28
C GLY A 109 17.28 -0.05 11.01
N VAL A 110 16.53 -1.15 11.15
CA VAL A 110 15.90 -1.84 10.02
C VAL A 110 14.78 -1.00 9.41
N PHE A 111 14.02 -0.26 10.23
CA PHE A 111 12.99 0.64 9.71
C PHE A 111 13.62 1.76 8.88
N ARG A 112 14.72 2.36 9.36
CA ARG A 112 15.47 3.39 8.64
C ARG A 112 16.00 2.87 7.30
N GLU A 113 16.55 1.67 7.29
CA GLU A 113 17.06 1.02 6.07
C GLU A 113 15.93 0.75 5.07
N ALA A 114 14.79 0.20 5.52
CA ALA A 114 13.64 -0.05 4.66
C ALA A 114 13.00 1.23 4.10
N SER A 115 13.20 2.37 4.77
CA SER A 115 12.64 3.67 4.39
C SER A 115 13.51 4.48 3.42
N ALA A 116 14.73 4.03 3.14
CA ALA A 116 15.71 4.74 2.32
C ALA A 116 15.43 4.61 0.80
#